data_AF-A0A7J6S689-F1
#
_entry.id   AF-A0A7J6S689-F1
#
_cell.length_a   1.000
_cell.length_b   1.000
_cell.length_c   1.000
_cell.angle_alpha   90.00
_cell.angle_beta   90.00
_cell.angle_gamma   90.00
#
_symmetry.space_group_name_H-M   'P 1'
#
loop_
_entity.id
_entity.type
_entity.pdbx_description
1 polymer ?
#
loop_
_entity_poly.entity_id
_entity_poly.type
_entity_poly.pdbx_seq_one_letter_code
_entity_poly.pdbx_strand_id
1 'polypeptide(L)'
;FIQVHFVCPRPVDFTLGRHLIYGSLVALFRTSTGTPFGEPDSESLTYATVENFDLRRTGGTRSNSGTVGLAFDDDNFRRFQFDAEYCMLESPDYFMAKRPVFDFLRDEDLLRGMPLLSGVLGTVEPSVDPPPYLMAAKADLSPLYAGAGEGAAVADPLAPWPRLTGKPIELDPAQQEAMKHILKTPVAIVQGPPGTGKSYLGVKFARIARGVLDFKHYEEPILAVTLTNHALDQFLVDLLPHMKGQVVRFGGRSQTENEELQRCHPRFKSRETREEYTKRKKFRDKLLGIKRTLNSVVALYQGGDAQQLCALAYMPFSLFRKILRPPGWKTSFSKLGFHAAEFALLALRAWLEDDEGELARSEKELLQRWGIRMDDNRRVKTSNRFRAPGGHYRHKAFGALP
;
A
#
# COMPACT_ATOMS: atom_id res chain seq x y z
N PHE A 1 -11.44 2.50 6.65
CA PHE A 1 -12.05 2.16 5.36
C PHE A 1 -13.56 2.00 5.59
N ILE A 2 -14.36 2.43 4.62
CA ILE A 2 -15.82 2.31 4.60
C ILE A 2 -16.17 0.99 3.92
N GLN A 3 -17.06 0.21 4.51
CA GLN A 3 -17.51 -1.05 3.92
C GLN A 3 -18.74 -0.78 3.05
N VAL A 4 -18.65 -1.04 1.75
CA VAL A 4 -19.72 -0.82 0.77
C VAL A 4 -20.15 -2.13 0.12
N HIS A 5 -21.45 -2.24 -0.16
CA HIS A 5 -21.99 -3.31 -1.00
C HIS A 5 -21.83 -2.94 -2.47
N PHE A 6 -21.43 -3.90 -3.30
CA PHE A 6 -21.30 -3.69 -4.74
C PHE A 6 -22.08 -4.75 -5.50
N VAL A 7 -22.49 -4.40 -6.71
CA VAL A 7 -23.05 -5.31 -7.70
C VAL A 7 -22.29 -5.10 -9.01
N CYS A 8 -21.77 -6.19 -9.59
CA CYS A 8 -21.13 -6.22 -10.89
C CYS A 8 -22.17 -6.51 -11.98
N PRO A 9 -22.05 -5.88 -13.16
CA PRO A 9 -22.93 -6.15 -14.29
C PRO A 9 -22.79 -7.57 -14.85
N ARG A 10 -21.66 -8.22 -14.59
CA ARG A 10 -21.37 -9.60 -15.00
C ARG A 10 -20.81 -10.39 -13.81
N PRO A 11 -21.06 -11.71 -13.74
CA PRO A 11 -20.40 -12.55 -12.75
C PRO A 11 -18.88 -12.51 -12.92
N VAL A 12 -18.16 -12.19 -11.84
CA VAL A 12 -16.70 -12.15 -11.80
C VAL A 12 -16.21 -13.31 -10.94
N ASP A 13 -15.14 -13.96 -11.40
CA ASP A 13 -14.41 -14.94 -10.58
C ASP A 13 -13.37 -14.22 -9.72
N PHE A 14 -13.78 -13.89 -8.50
CA PHE A 14 -12.92 -13.19 -7.55
C PHE A 14 -11.83 -14.08 -6.97
N THR A 15 -11.91 -15.42 -7.13
CA THR A 15 -10.88 -16.34 -6.62
C THR A 15 -9.57 -16.23 -7.38
N LEU A 16 -9.60 -15.67 -8.60
CA LEU A 16 -8.41 -15.38 -9.40
C LEU A 16 -7.56 -14.23 -8.83
N GLY A 17 -8.08 -13.45 -7.87
CA GLY A 17 -7.33 -12.38 -7.22
C GLY A 17 -6.89 -11.27 -8.17
N ARG A 18 -7.72 -10.94 -9.16
CA ARG A 18 -7.45 -9.89 -10.17
C ARG A 18 -8.27 -8.62 -9.99
N HIS A 19 -9.36 -8.70 -9.23
CA HIS A 19 -10.32 -7.62 -9.02
C HIS A 19 -10.48 -7.33 -7.54
N LEU A 20 -10.67 -6.06 -7.21
CA LEU A 20 -10.83 -5.52 -5.87
C LEU A 20 -9.76 -6.05 -4.90
N ILE A 21 -8.52 -6.17 -5.40
CA ILE A 21 -7.39 -6.54 -4.56
C ILE A 21 -7.03 -5.38 -3.65
N TYR A 22 -6.47 -5.69 -2.48
CA TYR A 22 -5.91 -4.68 -1.59
C TYR A 22 -5.02 -3.73 -2.39
N GLY A 23 -5.30 -2.43 -2.33
CA GLY A 23 -4.60 -1.33 -2.98
C GLY A 23 -4.99 -1.02 -4.42
N SER A 24 -6.00 -1.69 -5.00
CA SER A 24 -6.65 -1.25 -6.24
C SER A 24 -7.22 0.17 -6.08
N LEU A 25 -7.04 1.02 -7.09
CA LEU A 25 -7.73 2.32 -7.16
C LEU A 25 -9.11 2.12 -7.77
N VAL A 26 -10.11 2.75 -7.16
CA VAL A 26 -11.46 2.82 -7.69
C VAL A 26 -11.89 4.27 -7.83
N ALA A 27 -12.62 4.56 -8.91
CA ALA A 27 -13.33 5.81 -9.12
C ALA A 27 -14.82 5.58 -8.90
N LEU A 28 -15.45 6.46 -8.13
CA LEU A 28 -16.86 6.40 -7.78
C LEU A 28 -17.56 7.63 -8.37
N PHE A 29 -18.62 7.40 -9.12
CA PHE A 29 -19.53 8.43 -9.61
C PHE A 29 -20.91 8.18 -9.03
N ARG A 30 -21.51 9.17 -8.37
CA ARG A 30 -22.90 9.08 -7.91
C ARG A 30 -23.81 8.83 -9.10
N THR A 31 -24.84 8.02 -8.89
CA THR A 31 -25.88 7.78 -9.90
C THR A 31 -27.17 8.49 -9.48
N SER A 32 -27.82 9.16 -10.43
CA SER A 32 -29.04 9.95 -10.21
C SER A 32 -30.32 9.11 -10.14
N THR A 33 -30.24 7.84 -10.52
CA THR A 33 -31.35 6.90 -10.52
C THR A 33 -31.00 5.76 -9.59
N GLY A 34 -31.90 5.39 -8.67
CA GLY A 34 -31.77 4.28 -7.71
C GLY A 34 -31.72 2.90 -8.39
N THR A 35 -30.86 2.77 -9.40
CA THR A 35 -30.56 1.58 -10.17
C THR A 35 -29.04 1.41 -10.17
N PRO A 36 -28.53 0.17 -10.01
CA PRO A 36 -27.09 -0.11 -9.93
C PRO A 36 -26.25 0.27 -11.16
N PHE A 37 -26.88 0.76 -12.23
CA PHE A 37 -26.29 1.12 -13.52
C PHE A 37 -26.83 2.45 -14.07
N GLY A 38 -27.30 3.34 -13.18
CA GLY A 38 -27.74 4.67 -13.55
C GLY A 38 -26.66 5.51 -14.22
N GLU A 39 -27.06 6.61 -14.87
CA GLU A 39 -26.12 7.54 -15.47
C GLU A 39 -25.21 8.17 -14.40
N PRO A 40 -23.88 8.12 -14.58
CA PRO A 40 -22.94 8.68 -13.62
C PRO A 40 -22.93 10.22 -13.69
N ASP A 41 -23.09 10.86 -12.53
CA ASP A 41 -22.85 12.30 -12.35
C ASP A 41 -21.33 12.54 -12.41
N SER A 42 -20.85 13.10 -13.53
CA SER A 42 -19.43 13.37 -13.74
C SER A 42 -18.81 14.34 -12.72
N GLU A 43 -19.61 15.23 -12.13
CA GLU A 43 -19.12 16.20 -11.14
C GLU A 43 -18.96 15.59 -9.74
N SER A 44 -19.54 14.41 -9.51
CA SER A 44 -19.47 13.70 -8.23
C SER A 44 -18.25 12.80 -8.04
N LEU A 45 -17.29 12.84 -8.97
CA LEU A 45 -16.15 11.96 -8.98
C LEU A 45 -15.40 11.97 -7.64
N THR A 46 -15.32 10.79 -7.05
CA THR A 46 -14.60 10.53 -5.81
C THR A 46 -13.69 9.31 -5.98
N TYR A 47 -12.45 9.42 -5.54
CA TYR A 47 -11.48 8.32 -5.60
C TYR A 47 -11.39 7.58 -4.26
N ALA A 48 -11.20 6.27 -4.34
CA ALA A 48 -10.92 5.44 -3.18
C ALA A 48 -9.93 4.33 -3.51
N THR A 49 -9.39 3.69 -2.48
CA THR A 49 -8.49 2.56 -2.61
C THR A 49 -9.05 1.36 -1.86
N VAL A 50 -8.91 0.16 -2.41
CA VAL A 50 -9.43 -1.03 -1.74
C VAL A 50 -8.54 -1.38 -0.54
N GLU A 51 -9.07 -1.29 0.67
CA GLU A 51 -8.35 -1.62 1.91
C GLU A 51 -8.69 -3.04 2.39
N ASN A 52 -9.88 -3.55 2.07
CA ASN A 52 -10.28 -4.89 2.48
C ASN A 52 -11.27 -5.50 1.49
N PHE A 53 -11.09 -6.77 1.14
CA PHE A 53 -12.03 -7.50 0.30
C PHE A 53 -12.20 -8.92 0.84
N ASP A 54 -13.39 -9.26 1.33
CA ASP A 54 -13.66 -10.56 1.95
C ASP A 54 -14.39 -11.49 0.98
N LEU A 55 -13.63 -12.39 0.37
CA LEU A 55 -14.13 -13.43 -0.55
C LEU A 55 -15.21 -14.30 0.08
N ARG A 56 -15.21 -14.51 1.40
CA ARG A 56 -16.22 -15.35 2.08
C ARG A 56 -17.61 -14.72 2.07
N ARG A 57 -17.69 -13.41 1.79
CA ARG A 57 -18.94 -12.66 1.65
C ARG A 57 -19.38 -12.53 0.19
N THR A 58 -18.63 -13.08 -0.75
CA THR A 58 -19.05 -13.24 -2.15
C THR A 58 -19.75 -14.59 -2.31
N GLY A 59 -20.93 -14.62 -2.93
CA GLY A 59 -21.83 -15.77 -2.95
C GLY A 59 -21.41 -16.97 -3.80
N GLY A 60 -20.12 -17.32 -3.87
CA GLY A 60 -19.57 -18.44 -4.65
C GLY A 60 -18.39 -18.04 -5.54
N THR A 61 -17.87 -19.01 -6.30
CA THR A 61 -16.72 -18.84 -7.23
C THR A 61 -16.96 -17.79 -8.29
N ARG A 62 -18.17 -17.71 -8.85
CA ARG A 62 -18.60 -16.59 -9.71
C ARG A 62 -19.71 -15.85 -9.01
N SER A 63 -19.41 -14.62 -8.59
CA SER A 63 -20.38 -13.76 -7.93
C SER A 63 -20.52 -12.46 -8.68
N ASN A 64 -21.74 -11.91 -8.67
CA ASN A 64 -22.04 -10.59 -9.20
C ASN A 64 -22.19 -9.56 -8.09
N SER A 65 -21.96 -9.91 -6.83
CA SER A 65 -22.14 -8.98 -5.72
C SER A 65 -21.30 -9.38 -4.52
N GLY A 66 -21.10 -8.44 -3.62
CA GLY A 66 -20.31 -8.70 -2.44
C GLY A 66 -20.14 -7.45 -1.59
N THR A 67 -19.06 -7.46 -0.81
CA THR A 67 -18.72 -6.34 0.04
C THR A 67 -17.24 -6.02 -0.04
N VAL A 68 -16.92 -4.74 -0.25
CA VAL A 68 -15.56 -4.24 -0.34
C VAL A 68 -15.37 -3.09 0.65
N GLY A 69 -14.18 -3.01 1.22
CA GLY A 69 -13.74 -1.94 2.09
C GLY A 69 -12.92 -0.92 1.32
N LEU A 70 -13.40 0.31 1.24
CA LEU A 70 -12.77 1.42 0.53
C LEU A 70 -12.14 2.42 1.50
N ALA A 71 -10.89 2.80 1.26
CA ALA A 71 -10.18 3.85 1.98
C ALA A 71 -10.08 5.10 1.11
N PHE A 72 -10.42 6.23 1.70
CA PHE A 72 -10.40 7.55 1.08
C PHE A 72 -9.31 8.39 1.75
N ASP A 73 -8.78 9.37 1.03
CA ASP A 73 -8.11 10.51 1.66
C ASP A 73 -9.15 11.51 2.18
N ASP A 74 -8.71 12.57 2.86
CA ASP A 74 -9.61 13.50 3.54
C ASP A 74 -10.55 14.24 2.57
N ASP A 75 -10.03 14.66 1.42
CA ASP A 75 -10.82 15.40 0.42
C ASP A 75 -11.85 14.51 -0.27
N ASN A 76 -11.46 13.30 -0.68
CA ASN A 76 -12.39 12.35 -1.28
C ASN A 76 -13.40 11.83 -0.25
N PHE A 77 -13.01 11.68 1.02
CA PHE A 77 -13.94 11.30 2.08
C PHE A 77 -15.04 12.36 2.27
N ARG A 78 -14.71 13.66 2.20
CA ARG A 78 -15.70 14.75 2.30
C ARG A 78 -16.71 14.77 1.15
N ARG A 79 -16.33 14.28 -0.02
CA ARG A 79 -17.21 14.20 -1.21
C ARG A 79 -18.11 12.97 -1.20
N PHE A 80 -17.78 11.96 -0.38
CA PHE A 80 -18.51 10.70 -0.30
C PHE A 80 -19.79 10.84 0.53
N GLN A 81 -20.91 10.32 0.02
CA GLN A 81 -22.24 10.38 0.64
C GLN A 81 -22.73 8.95 0.95
N PHE A 82 -23.07 8.69 2.21
CA PHE A 82 -23.39 7.33 2.68
C PHE A 82 -24.69 6.77 2.11
N ASP A 83 -25.67 7.63 1.81
CA ASP A 83 -27.00 7.23 1.33
C ASP A 83 -27.14 7.33 -0.20
N ALA A 84 -26.02 7.50 -0.91
CA ALA A 84 -26.00 7.59 -2.37
C ALA A 84 -25.57 6.26 -3.02
N GLU A 85 -26.10 6.00 -4.22
CA GLU A 85 -25.63 4.92 -5.08
C GLU A 85 -24.50 5.41 -5.98
N TYR A 86 -23.56 4.51 -6.27
CA TYR A 86 -22.36 4.83 -7.04
C TYR A 86 -22.10 3.82 -8.15
N CYS A 87 -21.74 4.32 -9.32
CA CYS A 87 -21.03 3.57 -10.34
C CYS A 87 -19.55 3.51 -9.95
N MET A 88 -19.03 2.29 -9.77
CA MET A 88 -17.63 2.04 -9.38
C MET A 88 -16.82 1.51 -10.57
N LEU A 89 -15.78 2.25 -10.94
CA LEU A 89 -14.80 1.83 -11.94
C LEU A 89 -13.50 1.45 -11.25
N GLU A 90 -13.05 0.21 -11.44
CA GLU A 90 -11.76 -0.28 -10.94
C GLU A 90 -10.65 0.01 -11.96
N SER A 91 -9.51 0.52 -11.49
CA SER A 91 -8.30 0.63 -12.29
C SER A 91 -7.74 -0.77 -12.59
N PRO A 92 -7.35 -1.07 -13.85
CA PRO A 92 -6.72 -2.35 -14.19
C PRO A 92 -5.32 -2.49 -13.58
N ASP A 93 -4.74 -1.40 -13.07
CA ASP A 93 -3.41 -1.36 -12.51
C ASP A 93 -3.41 -1.38 -11.00
N TYR A 94 -2.38 -2.01 -10.42
CA TYR A 94 -2.16 -1.99 -8.99
C TYR A 94 -1.63 -0.62 -8.52
N PHE A 95 -2.56 0.27 -8.18
CA PHE A 95 -2.28 1.66 -7.86
C PHE A 95 -1.31 1.85 -6.69
N MET A 96 -1.41 1.06 -5.61
CA MET A 96 -0.49 1.23 -4.46
C MET A 96 0.99 1.03 -4.81
N ALA A 97 1.32 0.27 -5.87
CA ALA A 97 2.69 0.18 -6.35
C ALA A 97 3.14 1.44 -7.12
N LYS A 98 2.21 2.14 -7.77
CA LYS A 98 2.48 3.35 -8.57
C LYS A 98 2.36 4.64 -7.75
N ARG A 99 1.58 4.62 -6.67
CA ARG A 99 1.27 5.79 -5.84
C ARG A 99 2.53 6.56 -5.39
N PRO A 100 3.61 5.93 -4.86
CA PRO A 100 4.79 6.68 -4.47
C PRO A 100 5.44 7.45 -5.63
N VAL A 101 5.38 6.90 -6.85
CA VAL A 101 5.88 7.58 -8.05
C VAL A 101 5.00 8.78 -8.37
N PHE A 102 3.68 8.64 -8.33
CA PHE A 102 2.77 9.76 -8.56
C PHE A 102 2.87 10.84 -7.49
N ASP A 103 3.04 10.45 -6.22
CA ASP A 103 3.26 11.38 -5.11
C ASP A 103 4.56 12.17 -5.32
N PHE A 104 5.64 11.51 -5.78
CA PHE A 104 6.89 12.16 -6.18
C PHE A 104 6.70 13.13 -7.37
N LEU A 105 5.97 12.72 -8.42
CA LEU A 105 5.74 13.54 -9.61
C LEU A 105 4.85 14.78 -9.34
N ARG A 106 4.11 14.82 -8.23
CA ARG A 106 3.32 16.00 -7.82
C ARG A 106 4.16 17.08 -7.14
N ASP A 107 5.35 16.73 -6.69
CA ASP A 107 6.25 17.64 -5.99
C ASP A 107 7.18 18.31 -7.01
N GLU A 108 6.86 19.55 -7.39
CA GLU A 108 7.65 20.32 -8.35
C GLU A 108 9.09 20.56 -7.90
N ASP A 109 9.33 20.68 -6.59
CA ASP A 109 10.68 20.92 -6.06
C ASP A 109 11.54 19.66 -6.21
N LEU A 110 10.97 18.48 -5.94
CA LEU A 110 11.63 17.21 -6.18
C LEU A 110 11.87 16.95 -7.67
N LEU A 111 10.97 17.40 -8.56
CA LEU A 111 11.17 17.31 -10.00
C LEU A 111 12.35 18.17 -10.48
N ARG A 112 12.48 19.40 -9.95
CA ARG A 112 13.60 20.30 -10.27
C ARG A 112 14.94 19.75 -9.75
N GLY A 113 14.92 19.06 -8.61
CA GLY A 113 16.07 18.41 -7.99
C GLY A 113 16.24 16.92 -8.35
N MET A 114 15.59 16.41 -9.40
CA MET A 114 15.50 14.97 -9.64
C MET A 114 16.90 14.34 -9.78
N PRO A 115 17.25 13.36 -8.94
CA PRO A 115 18.53 12.67 -9.04
C PRO A 115 18.70 12.03 -10.42
N LEU A 116 19.94 12.08 -10.93
CA LEU A 116 20.33 11.47 -12.22
C LEU A 116 19.69 12.10 -13.48
N LEU A 117 18.80 13.08 -13.36
CA LEU A 117 18.08 13.67 -14.51
C LEU A 117 19.03 14.17 -15.59
N SER A 118 20.07 14.91 -15.19
CA SER A 118 21.10 15.42 -16.10
C SER A 118 21.88 14.31 -16.81
N GLY A 119 22.21 13.24 -16.09
CA GLY A 119 22.93 12.08 -16.62
C GLY A 119 22.06 11.22 -17.55
N VAL A 120 20.74 11.16 -17.32
CA VAL A 120 19.80 10.40 -18.15
C VAL A 120 19.40 11.16 -19.42
N LEU A 121 19.16 12.48 -19.31
CA LEU A 121 18.76 13.31 -20.45
C LEU A 121 19.94 13.86 -21.26
N GLY A 122 21.18 13.66 -20.80
CA GLY A 122 22.38 14.15 -21.49
C GLY A 122 22.48 15.67 -21.53
N THR A 123 21.84 16.37 -20.60
CA THR A 123 21.81 17.85 -20.57
C THR A 123 23.06 18.46 -19.94
N VAL A 124 23.93 17.64 -19.36
CA VAL A 124 25.24 18.03 -18.85
C VAL A 124 26.27 17.32 -19.70
N GLU A 125 27.33 18.03 -20.11
CA GLU A 125 28.48 17.40 -20.76
C GLU A 125 28.92 16.20 -19.92
N PRO A 126 29.21 15.04 -20.53
CA PRO A 126 29.54 13.84 -19.76
C PRO A 126 30.72 14.16 -18.83
N SER A 127 30.41 14.33 -17.55
CA SER A 127 31.40 14.34 -16.49
C SER A 127 32.18 13.04 -16.62
N VAL A 128 33.43 13.16 -17.07
CA VAL A 128 34.37 12.04 -17.21
C VAL A 128 34.84 11.57 -15.83
N ASP A 129 34.46 12.30 -14.78
CA ASP A 129 34.87 11.96 -13.42
C ASP A 129 34.21 10.65 -12.99
N PRO A 130 35.03 9.65 -12.62
CA PRO A 130 34.54 8.37 -12.15
C PRO A 130 33.73 8.54 -10.87
N PRO A 131 32.78 7.63 -10.58
CA PRO A 131 32.02 7.67 -9.34
C PRO A 131 32.95 7.74 -8.11
N PRO A 132 32.64 8.55 -7.08
CA PRO A 132 33.51 8.71 -5.91
C PRO A 132 33.89 7.41 -5.21
N TYR A 133 32.98 6.42 -5.21
CA TYR A 133 33.25 5.10 -4.62
C TYR A 133 34.32 4.30 -5.39
N LEU A 134 34.57 4.61 -6.67
CA LEU A 134 35.60 3.98 -7.50
C LEU A 134 36.95 4.69 -7.43
N MET A 135 36.98 5.98 -7.06
CA MET A 135 38.23 6.75 -6.99
C MET A 135 39.19 6.16 -5.96
N ALA A 136 40.42 5.84 -6.38
CA ALA A 136 41.45 5.21 -5.53
C ALA A 136 40.95 3.93 -4.82
N ALA A 137 40.09 3.16 -5.49
CA ALA A 137 39.69 1.83 -5.04
C ALA A 137 40.61 0.75 -5.62
N LYS A 138 40.68 -0.39 -4.94
CA LYS A 138 41.22 -1.62 -5.52
C LYS A 138 40.13 -2.68 -5.45
N ALA A 139 39.97 -3.44 -6.51
CA ALA A 139 39.05 -4.56 -6.54
C ALA A 139 39.61 -5.71 -7.37
N ASP A 140 39.09 -6.90 -7.14
CA ASP A 140 39.43 -8.06 -7.95
C ASP A 140 38.78 -7.97 -9.33
N LEU A 141 39.61 -7.79 -10.35
CA LEU A 141 39.23 -7.75 -11.76
C LEU A 141 39.31 -9.14 -12.42
N SER A 142 39.56 -10.21 -11.66
CA SER A 142 39.54 -11.59 -12.16
C SER A 142 38.27 -11.94 -12.95
N PRO A 143 37.06 -11.39 -12.67
CA PRO A 143 35.89 -11.68 -13.47
C PRO A 143 36.00 -11.24 -14.94
N LEU A 144 36.96 -10.38 -15.29
CA LEU A 144 37.13 -9.91 -16.68
C LEU A 144 38.01 -10.85 -17.52
N TYR A 145 38.72 -11.80 -16.92
CA TYR A 145 39.72 -12.64 -17.59
C TYR A 145 39.31 -14.10 -17.63
N ALA A 146 39.48 -14.73 -18.79
CA ALA A 146 39.08 -16.11 -19.01
C ALA A 146 39.89 -17.07 -18.11
N GLY A 147 39.18 -17.83 -17.27
CA GLY A 147 39.77 -18.82 -16.37
C GLY A 147 40.69 -18.25 -15.28
N ALA A 148 40.65 -16.95 -14.99
CA ALA A 148 41.38 -16.38 -13.86
C ALA A 148 40.76 -16.88 -12.53
N GLY A 149 41.63 -17.18 -11.56
CA GLY A 149 41.19 -17.49 -10.20
C GLY A 149 40.70 -16.24 -9.48
N GLU A 150 39.82 -16.41 -8.51
CA GLU A 150 39.35 -15.32 -7.65
C GLU A 150 40.54 -14.68 -6.90
N GLY A 151 40.59 -13.36 -6.86
CA GLY A 151 41.69 -12.58 -6.31
C GLY A 151 42.94 -12.48 -7.19
N ALA A 152 42.96 -13.08 -8.38
CA ALA A 152 44.16 -13.09 -9.23
C ALA A 152 44.48 -11.73 -9.88
N ALA A 153 43.55 -10.77 -9.89
CA ALA A 153 43.72 -9.49 -10.58
C ALA A 153 43.27 -8.30 -9.73
N VAL A 154 43.82 -8.17 -8.51
CA VAL A 154 43.52 -7.01 -7.66
C VAL A 154 44.24 -5.76 -8.19
N ALA A 155 43.48 -4.83 -8.75
CA ALA A 155 43.99 -3.61 -9.34
C ALA A 155 43.00 -2.45 -9.19
N ASP A 156 43.41 -1.27 -9.63
CA ASP A 156 42.51 -0.14 -9.80
C ASP A 156 41.54 -0.42 -10.97
N PRO A 157 40.20 -0.47 -10.73
CA PRO A 157 39.21 -0.70 -11.78
C PRO A 157 39.23 0.34 -12.91
N LEU A 158 39.73 1.55 -12.63
CA LEU A 158 39.79 2.67 -13.56
C LEU A 158 41.05 2.65 -14.42
N ALA A 159 42.08 1.91 -13.99
CA ALA A 159 43.30 1.73 -14.77
C ALA A 159 43.02 0.88 -16.02
N PRO A 160 43.83 1.03 -17.10
CA PRO A 160 43.74 0.14 -18.25
C PRO A 160 43.91 -1.33 -17.85
N TRP A 161 43.09 -2.21 -18.44
CA TRP A 161 43.09 -3.65 -18.13
C TRP A 161 44.08 -4.56 -18.89
N PRO A 162 45.05 -4.13 -19.71
CA PRO A 162 45.90 -5.12 -20.38
C PRO A 162 46.94 -5.72 -19.41
N ARG A 163 46.94 -7.06 -19.32
CA ARG A 163 47.99 -7.93 -18.72
C ARG A 163 48.00 -8.16 -17.20
N LEU A 164 46.92 -7.90 -16.45
CA LEU A 164 46.92 -8.15 -14.99
C LEU A 164 47.14 -9.63 -14.60
N THR A 165 46.76 -10.59 -15.46
CA THR A 165 46.81 -12.02 -15.14
C THR A 165 47.60 -12.87 -16.15
N GLY A 166 48.14 -12.25 -17.22
CA GLY A 166 48.67 -12.97 -18.38
C GLY A 166 47.63 -13.77 -19.18
N LYS A 167 46.35 -13.77 -18.77
CA LYS A 167 45.24 -14.44 -19.45
C LYS A 167 44.48 -13.48 -20.37
N PRO A 168 43.82 -13.99 -21.42
CA PRO A 168 43.02 -13.15 -22.30
C PRO A 168 41.80 -12.58 -21.55
N ILE A 169 41.40 -11.36 -21.92
CA ILE A 169 40.13 -10.77 -21.49
C ILE A 169 39.00 -11.59 -22.12
N GLU A 170 38.01 -11.98 -21.30
CA GLU A 170 36.89 -12.83 -21.72
C GLU A 170 35.82 -12.05 -22.49
N LEU A 171 35.71 -10.74 -22.21
CA LEU A 171 34.75 -9.84 -22.84
C LEU A 171 35.12 -9.53 -24.29
N ASP A 172 34.14 -9.54 -25.18
CA ASP A 172 34.32 -9.03 -26.54
C ASP A 172 34.60 -7.51 -26.55
N PRO A 173 35.08 -6.92 -27.68
CA PRO A 173 35.43 -5.50 -27.72
C PRO A 173 34.30 -4.55 -27.31
N ALA A 174 33.05 -4.84 -27.68
CA ALA A 174 31.90 -3.99 -27.37
C ALA A 174 31.51 -4.10 -25.88
N GLN A 175 31.59 -5.31 -25.30
CA GLN A 175 31.41 -5.53 -23.88
C GLN A 175 32.51 -4.86 -23.04
N GLN A 176 33.76 -4.86 -23.52
CA GLN A 176 34.85 -4.14 -22.86
C GLN A 176 34.60 -2.63 -22.85
N GLU A 177 34.16 -2.06 -23.98
CA GLU A 177 33.79 -0.65 -24.05
C GLU A 177 32.63 -0.31 -23.11
N ALA A 178 31.58 -1.14 -23.09
CA ALA A 178 30.46 -1.00 -22.17
C ALA A 178 30.90 -1.07 -20.70
N MET A 179 31.76 -2.03 -20.32
CA MET A 179 32.29 -2.13 -18.96
C MET A 179 33.12 -0.89 -18.58
N LYS A 180 33.94 -0.36 -19.50
CA LYS A 180 34.73 0.86 -19.27
C LYS A 180 33.81 2.06 -19.07
N HIS A 181 32.74 2.14 -19.84
CA HIS A 181 31.72 3.17 -19.69
C HIS A 181 31.06 3.09 -18.31
N ILE A 182 30.59 1.90 -17.91
CA ILE A 182 29.97 1.67 -16.59
C ILE A 182 30.88 2.11 -15.43
N LEU A 183 32.19 1.81 -15.50
CA LEU A 183 33.12 2.14 -14.42
C LEU A 183 33.54 3.61 -14.39
N LYS A 184 33.41 4.35 -15.50
CA LYS A 184 33.87 5.73 -15.61
C LYS A 184 32.78 6.77 -15.44
N THR A 185 31.51 6.41 -15.60
CA THR A 185 30.42 7.38 -15.54
C THR A 185 29.52 7.14 -14.32
N PRO A 186 29.08 8.20 -13.62
CA PRO A 186 28.07 8.09 -12.56
C PRO A 186 26.75 7.49 -13.03
N VAL A 187 26.41 7.70 -14.31
CA VAL A 187 25.25 7.11 -14.99
C VAL A 187 25.74 6.50 -16.30
N ALA A 188 25.45 5.22 -16.51
CA ALA A 188 25.83 4.50 -17.72
C ALA A 188 24.60 3.87 -18.37
N ILE A 189 24.42 4.11 -19.67
CA ILE A 189 23.35 3.51 -20.47
C ILE A 189 23.99 2.51 -21.42
N VAL A 190 23.71 1.22 -21.22
CA VAL A 190 24.23 0.14 -22.06
C VAL A 190 23.11 -0.46 -22.88
N GLN A 191 23.15 -0.22 -24.19
CA GLN A 191 22.22 -0.80 -25.13
C GLN A 191 22.80 -2.07 -25.76
N GLY A 192 21.96 -3.09 -25.93
CA GLY A 192 22.36 -4.31 -26.62
C GLY A 192 21.15 -5.11 -27.10
N PRO A 193 21.16 -5.66 -28.32
CA PRO A 193 20.14 -6.60 -28.80
C PRO A 193 19.93 -7.81 -27.86
N PRO A 194 18.84 -8.58 -28.03
CA PRO A 194 18.67 -9.85 -27.34
C PRO A 194 19.89 -10.77 -27.57
N GLY A 195 20.38 -11.43 -26.52
CA GLY A 195 21.51 -12.36 -26.63
C GLY A 195 22.92 -11.74 -26.54
N THR A 196 23.09 -10.42 -26.48
CA THR A 196 24.44 -9.78 -26.45
C THR A 196 25.13 -9.79 -25.07
N GLY A 197 24.69 -10.64 -24.15
CA GLY A 197 25.35 -10.79 -22.85
C GLY A 197 25.19 -9.61 -21.87
N LYS A 198 24.13 -8.79 -21.98
CA LYS A 198 23.87 -7.70 -21.02
C LYS A 198 23.83 -8.17 -19.56
N SER A 199 23.12 -9.27 -19.28
CA SER A 199 23.06 -9.86 -17.94
C SER A 199 24.45 -10.35 -17.49
N TYR A 200 25.17 -11.01 -18.38
CA TYR A 200 26.52 -11.51 -18.14
C TYR A 200 27.51 -10.38 -17.80
N LEU A 201 27.43 -9.26 -18.53
CA LEU A 201 28.19 -8.05 -18.22
C LEU A 201 27.82 -7.48 -16.85
N GLY A 202 26.52 -7.39 -16.55
CA GLY A 202 26.02 -6.92 -15.26
C GLY A 202 26.48 -7.76 -14.06
N VAL A 203 26.56 -9.09 -14.21
CA VAL A 203 27.06 -10.00 -13.16
C VAL A 203 28.52 -9.72 -12.87
N LYS A 204 29.36 -9.57 -13.90
CA LYS A 204 30.78 -9.22 -13.73
C LYS A 204 30.94 -7.85 -13.06
N PHE A 205 30.15 -6.85 -13.49
CA PHE A 205 30.17 -5.53 -12.86
C PHE A 205 29.76 -5.61 -11.38
N ALA A 206 28.69 -6.31 -11.04
CA ALA A 206 28.23 -6.44 -9.65
C ALA A 206 29.31 -7.06 -8.75
N ARG A 207 30.05 -8.05 -9.24
CA ARG A 207 31.20 -8.65 -8.53
C ARG A 207 32.31 -7.63 -8.27
N ILE A 208 32.71 -6.88 -9.29
CA ILE A 208 33.72 -5.82 -9.16
C ILE A 208 33.25 -4.73 -8.19
N ALA A 209 32.01 -4.25 -8.36
CA ALA A 209 31.40 -3.22 -7.53
C ALA A 209 31.36 -3.64 -6.06
N ARG A 210 30.99 -4.89 -5.74
CA ARG A 210 31.02 -5.37 -4.35
C ARG A 210 32.42 -5.32 -3.76
N GLY A 211 33.44 -5.76 -4.50
CA GLY A 211 34.83 -5.68 -4.06
C GLY A 211 35.30 -4.24 -3.82
N VAL A 212 34.88 -3.30 -4.68
CA VAL A 212 35.15 -1.86 -4.50
C VAL A 212 34.50 -1.33 -3.22
N LEU A 213 33.24 -1.65 -3.00
CA LEU A 213 32.50 -1.20 -1.81
C LEU A 213 33.11 -1.79 -0.53
N ASP A 214 33.53 -3.06 -0.56
CA ASP A 214 34.22 -3.71 0.57
C ASP A 214 35.56 -3.02 0.87
N PHE A 215 36.36 -2.71 -0.16
CA PHE A 215 37.63 -1.99 -0.01
C PHE A 215 37.45 -0.59 0.57
N LYS A 216 36.35 0.08 0.24
CA LYS A 216 36.01 1.43 0.72
C LYS A 216 35.22 1.44 2.03
N HIS A 217 34.92 0.27 2.61
CA HIS A 217 34.09 0.12 3.80
C HIS A 217 32.68 0.74 3.66
N TYR A 218 32.10 0.68 2.46
CA TYR A 218 30.69 1.02 2.24
C TYR A 218 29.80 -0.15 2.66
N GLU A 219 28.90 0.11 3.61
CA GLU A 219 27.92 -0.86 4.10
C GLU A 219 26.64 -0.88 3.24
N GLU A 220 26.47 0.11 2.37
CA GLU A 220 25.29 0.23 1.52
C GLU A 220 25.19 -0.95 0.52
N PRO A 221 23.97 -1.48 0.31
CA PRO A 221 23.76 -2.58 -0.62
C PRO A 221 23.75 -2.12 -2.08
N ILE A 222 24.11 -3.02 -2.99
CA ILE A 222 23.87 -2.84 -4.42
C ILE A 222 22.39 -3.14 -4.70
N LEU A 223 21.63 -2.16 -5.20
CA LEU A 223 20.24 -2.33 -5.59
C LEU A 223 20.13 -2.75 -7.07
N ALA A 224 19.69 -3.98 -7.32
CA ALA A 224 19.37 -4.47 -8.65
C ALA A 224 17.85 -4.42 -8.88
N VAL A 225 17.42 -3.73 -9.94
CA VAL A 225 16.01 -3.56 -10.30
C VAL A 225 15.81 -4.04 -11.74
N THR A 226 14.78 -4.86 -11.97
CA THR A 226 14.36 -5.31 -13.30
C THR A 226 12.85 -5.17 -13.47
N LEU A 227 12.38 -5.15 -14.72
CA LEU A 227 10.95 -5.08 -15.02
C LEU A 227 10.20 -6.37 -14.64
N THR A 228 10.82 -7.53 -14.86
CA THR A 228 10.18 -8.84 -14.63
C THR A 228 10.93 -9.65 -13.59
N ASN A 229 10.18 -10.44 -12.81
CA ASN A 229 10.76 -11.39 -11.86
C ASN A 229 11.67 -12.42 -12.56
N HIS A 230 11.34 -12.84 -13.78
CA HIS A 230 12.15 -13.80 -14.53
C HIS A 230 13.54 -13.26 -14.85
N ALA A 231 13.62 -12.00 -15.32
CA ALA A 231 14.91 -11.36 -15.58
C ALA A 231 15.73 -11.16 -14.30
N LEU A 232 15.07 -10.80 -13.18
CA LEU A 232 15.74 -10.69 -11.89
C LEU A 232 16.31 -12.04 -11.43
N ASP A 233 15.49 -13.08 -11.50
CA ASP A 233 15.84 -14.40 -11.00
C ASP A 233 17.02 -14.98 -11.81
N GLN A 234 17.02 -14.83 -13.15
CA GLN A 234 18.14 -15.26 -13.98
C GLN A 234 19.43 -14.52 -13.63
N PHE A 235 19.36 -13.19 -13.49
CA PHE A 235 20.51 -12.37 -13.09
C PHE A 235 21.07 -12.80 -11.72
N LEU A 236 20.20 -13.07 -10.74
CA LEU A 236 20.63 -13.47 -9.40
C LEU A 236 21.17 -14.89 -9.36
N VAL A 237 20.63 -15.85 -10.13
CA VAL A 237 21.18 -17.21 -10.22
C VAL A 237 22.65 -17.18 -10.65
N ASP A 238 22.99 -16.35 -11.63
CA ASP A 238 24.37 -16.20 -12.12
C ASP A 238 25.28 -15.51 -11.09
N LEU A 239 24.72 -14.66 -10.23
CA LEU A 239 25.46 -13.89 -9.23
C LEU A 239 25.68 -14.66 -7.91
N LEU A 240 24.74 -15.52 -7.52
CA LEU A 240 24.73 -16.24 -6.25
C LEU A 240 26.02 -17.01 -5.94
N PRO A 241 26.65 -17.73 -6.89
CA PRO A 241 27.90 -18.45 -6.64
C PRO A 241 29.01 -17.56 -6.08
N HIS A 242 28.97 -16.26 -6.37
CA HIS A 242 29.98 -15.26 -5.99
C HIS A 242 29.56 -14.37 -4.82
N MET A 243 28.31 -14.44 -4.36
CA MET A 243 27.76 -13.56 -3.31
C MET A 243 26.92 -14.34 -2.29
N LYS A 244 27.39 -15.54 -1.93
CA LYS A 244 26.66 -16.45 -1.05
C LYS A 244 26.34 -15.80 0.29
N GLY A 245 25.07 -15.90 0.70
CA GLY A 245 24.58 -15.30 1.95
C GLY A 245 24.37 -13.79 1.91
N GLN A 246 24.92 -13.07 0.93
CA GLN A 246 24.88 -11.59 0.85
C GLN A 246 23.68 -11.06 0.05
N VAL A 247 22.99 -11.92 -0.72
CA VAL A 247 21.86 -11.52 -1.58
C VAL A 247 20.53 -11.53 -0.82
N VAL A 248 19.71 -10.48 -0.99
CA VAL A 248 18.31 -10.43 -0.55
C VAL A 248 17.43 -10.11 -1.75
N ARG A 249 16.43 -10.95 -2.02
CA ARG A 249 15.59 -10.87 -3.22
C ARG A 249 14.15 -10.49 -2.86
N PHE A 250 13.77 -9.24 -3.14
CA PHE A 250 12.40 -8.75 -2.96
C PHE A 250 11.50 -9.12 -4.16
N GLY A 251 10.17 -9.14 -3.95
CA GLY A 251 9.17 -9.45 -4.99
C GLY A 251 8.40 -10.76 -4.77
N GLY A 252 7.47 -11.08 -5.67
CA GLY A 252 6.66 -12.32 -5.60
C GLY A 252 7.50 -13.59 -5.77
N ARG A 253 7.11 -14.72 -5.17
CA ARG A 253 7.94 -15.96 -5.09
C ARG A 253 8.66 -16.30 -6.40
N SER A 254 9.97 -16.55 -6.33
CA SER A 254 10.74 -17.03 -7.49
C SER A 254 10.19 -18.37 -7.99
N GLN A 255 10.15 -18.53 -9.31
CA GLN A 255 9.74 -19.77 -9.97
C GLN A 255 10.93 -20.65 -10.39
N THR A 256 12.14 -20.25 -10.03
CA THR A 256 13.35 -21.04 -10.33
C THR A 256 13.45 -22.27 -9.44
N GLU A 257 14.09 -23.32 -9.95
CA GLU A 257 14.41 -24.53 -9.17
C GLU A 257 15.63 -24.34 -8.24
N ASN A 258 16.34 -23.21 -8.36
CA ASN A 258 17.51 -22.92 -7.55
C ASN A 258 17.10 -22.65 -6.09
N GLU A 259 17.36 -23.62 -5.21
CA GLU A 259 17.01 -23.54 -3.79
C GLU A 259 17.69 -22.36 -3.07
N GLU A 260 18.93 -22.03 -3.44
CA GLU A 260 19.68 -20.93 -2.82
C GLU A 260 18.99 -19.59 -3.10
N LEU A 261 18.53 -19.37 -4.34
CA LEU A 261 17.75 -18.19 -4.69
C LEU A 261 16.42 -18.15 -3.94
N GLN A 262 15.73 -19.28 -3.82
CA GLN A 262 14.47 -19.34 -3.06
C GLN A 262 14.67 -18.92 -1.59
N ARG A 263 15.80 -19.29 -0.98
CA ARG A 263 16.20 -18.91 0.39
C ARG A 263 16.61 -17.44 0.53
N CYS A 264 16.90 -16.75 -0.57
CA CYS A 264 17.20 -15.31 -0.55
C CYS A 264 15.97 -14.42 -0.38
N HIS A 265 14.75 -14.99 -0.41
CA HIS A 265 13.54 -14.22 -0.17
C HIS A 265 13.45 -13.78 1.31
N PRO A 266 13.06 -12.51 1.62
CA PRO A 266 13.03 -11.97 2.98
C PRO A 266 12.31 -12.84 4.02
N ARG A 267 11.26 -13.58 3.62
CA ARG A 267 10.55 -14.54 4.50
C ARG A 267 11.43 -15.63 5.10
N PHE A 268 12.51 -16.02 4.43
CA PHE A 268 13.44 -17.04 4.94
C PHE A 268 14.62 -16.42 5.69
N LYS A 269 14.91 -15.13 5.46
CA LYS A 269 15.94 -14.38 6.18
C LYS A 269 15.41 -13.65 7.42
N SER A 270 14.10 -13.44 7.53
CA SER A 270 13.51 -12.90 8.75
C SER A 270 13.64 -13.93 9.86
N ARG A 271 14.38 -13.60 10.92
CA ARG A 271 14.36 -14.35 12.20
C ARG A 271 12.98 -14.40 12.84
N GLU A 272 12.08 -13.55 12.36
CA GLU A 272 10.72 -13.45 12.83
C GLU A 272 9.87 -14.63 12.34
N THR A 273 9.25 -15.33 13.28
CA THR A 273 8.27 -16.36 12.96
C THR A 273 7.05 -15.74 12.30
N ARG A 274 6.33 -16.53 11.48
CA ARG A 274 5.06 -16.10 10.86
C ARG A 274 4.04 -15.60 11.90
N GLU A 275 4.06 -16.17 13.10
CA GLU A 275 3.19 -15.79 14.21
C GLU A 275 3.52 -14.39 14.74
N GLU A 276 4.80 -14.11 14.97
CA GLU A 276 5.28 -12.79 15.40
C GLU A 276 4.96 -11.72 14.35
N TYR A 277 5.22 -11.99 13.06
CA TYR A 277 4.86 -11.06 11.99
C TYR A 277 3.35 -10.75 12.01
N THR A 278 2.54 -11.79 12.16
CA THR A 278 1.07 -11.66 12.20
C THR A 278 0.62 -10.86 13.43
N LYS A 279 1.23 -11.09 14.60
CA LYS A 279 0.98 -10.32 15.83
C LYS A 279 1.36 -8.85 15.64
N ARG A 280 2.56 -8.56 15.12
CA ARG A 280 3.03 -7.19 14.85
C ARG A 280 2.14 -6.48 13.83
N LYS A 281 1.73 -7.15 12.76
CA LYS A 281 0.80 -6.61 11.76
C LYS A 281 -0.54 -6.25 12.41
N LYS A 282 -1.17 -7.19 13.14
CA LYS A 282 -2.42 -6.93 13.86
C LYS A 282 -2.31 -5.76 14.84
N PHE A 283 -1.19 -5.67 15.57
CA PHE A 283 -0.94 -4.58 16.52
C PHE A 283 -0.78 -3.23 15.80
N ARG A 284 -0.03 -3.20 14.70
CA ARG A 284 0.16 -2.02 13.85
C ARG A 284 -1.17 -1.55 13.25
N ASP A 285 -1.96 -2.47 12.70
CA ASP A 285 -3.28 -2.16 12.12
C ASP A 285 -4.21 -1.55 13.19
N LYS A 286 -4.15 -2.08 14.42
CA LYS A 286 -4.89 -1.52 15.58
C LYS A 286 -4.42 -0.12 15.94
N LEU A 287 -3.10 0.12 16.00
CA LEU A 287 -2.51 1.44 16.27
C LEU A 287 -2.89 2.47 15.19
N LEU A 288 -2.84 2.07 13.93
CA LEU A 288 -3.24 2.93 12.82
C LEU A 288 -4.74 3.27 12.88
N GLY A 289 -5.56 2.30 13.28
CA GLY A 289 -6.98 2.53 13.58
C GLY A 289 -7.19 3.56 14.69
N ILE A 290 -6.47 3.44 15.82
CA ILE A 290 -6.53 4.42 16.92
C ILE A 290 -6.11 5.82 16.46
N LYS A 291 -5.00 5.93 15.72
CA LYS A 291 -4.51 7.20 15.20
C LYS A 291 -5.55 7.88 14.29
N ARG A 292 -6.17 7.11 13.38
CA ARG A 292 -7.25 7.60 12.51
C ARG A 292 -8.42 8.12 13.34
N THR A 293 -8.85 7.38 14.37
CA THR A 293 -9.93 7.81 15.28
C THR A 293 -9.60 9.12 16.01
N LEU A 294 -8.39 9.25 16.54
CA LEU A 294 -7.97 10.47 17.23
C LEU A 294 -7.97 11.67 16.28
N ASN A 295 -7.46 11.50 15.05
CA ASN A 295 -7.48 12.56 14.05
C ASN A 295 -8.91 13.01 13.71
N SER A 296 -9.86 12.07 13.60
CA SER A 296 -11.26 12.41 13.38
C SER A 296 -11.86 13.18 14.55
N VAL A 297 -11.57 12.79 15.80
CA VAL A 297 -12.04 13.50 17.00
C VAL A 297 -11.46 14.93 17.08
N VAL A 298 -10.19 15.10 16.75
CA VAL A 298 -9.53 16.42 16.70
C VAL A 298 -10.15 17.31 15.62
N ALA A 299 -10.43 16.77 14.44
CA ALA A 299 -11.09 17.52 13.36
C ALA A 299 -12.50 18.00 13.76
N LEU A 300 -13.22 17.20 14.56
CA LEU A 300 -14.53 17.58 15.09
C LEU A 300 -14.45 18.71 16.12
N TYR A 301 -13.47 18.67 17.02
CA TYR A 301 -13.24 19.75 17.98
C TYR A 301 -12.93 21.09 17.28
N GLN A 302 -12.36 21.03 16.08
CA GLN A 302 -12.01 22.21 15.27
C GLN A 302 -13.17 22.74 14.40
N GLY A 303 -14.40 22.26 14.59
CA GLY A 303 -15.60 22.77 13.88
C GLY A 303 -15.89 22.10 12.54
N GLY A 304 -15.48 20.84 12.37
CA GLY A 304 -15.78 20.04 11.19
C GLY A 304 -17.28 19.79 10.95
N ASP A 305 -17.70 19.84 9.68
CA ASP A 305 -19.11 19.70 9.25
C ASP A 305 -19.73 18.32 9.63
N ALA A 306 -21.05 18.27 9.80
CA ALA A 306 -21.79 17.12 10.33
C ALA A 306 -21.63 15.81 9.52
N GLN A 307 -21.24 15.89 8.24
CA GLN A 307 -20.88 14.70 7.44
C GLN A 307 -19.59 14.01 7.91
N GLN A 308 -18.67 14.74 8.57
CA GLN A 308 -17.46 14.18 9.18
C GLN A 308 -17.79 13.29 10.39
N LEU A 309 -18.97 13.46 10.99
CA LEU A 309 -19.45 12.68 12.12
C LEU A 309 -19.79 11.22 11.75
N CYS A 310 -20.13 10.95 10.48
CA CYS A 310 -20.41 9.58 10.00
C CYS A 310 -19.17 8.67 10.05
N ALA A 311 -17.95 9.23 10.09
CA ALA A 311 -16.72 8.47 10.31
C ALA A 311 -16.66 7.82 11.71
N LEU A 312 -17.32 8.41 12.71
CA LEU A 312 -17.39 7.88 14.08
C LEU A 312 -18.37 6.71 14.22
N ALA A 313 -19.32 6.54 13.29
CA ALA A 313 -20.24 5.39 13.26
C ALA A 313 -19.51 4.05 13.06
N TYR A 314 -18.26 4.08 12.57
CA TYR A 314 -17.42 2.91 12.34
C TYR A 314 -16.34 2.70 13.41
N MET A 315 -16.40 3.43 14.53
CA MET A 315 -15.56 3.10 15.68
C MET A 315 -15.91 1.67 16.14
N PRO A 316 -14.93 0.75 16.26
CA PRO A 316 -15.21 -0.55 16.84
C PRO A 316 -15.88 -0.35 18.20
N PHE A 317 -17.05 -0.95 18.40
CA PHE A 317 -17.86 -0.75 19.61
C PHE A 317 -17.07 -0.95 20.92
N SER A 318 -16.04 -1.81 20.87
CA SER A 318 -15.10 -2.06 21.96
C SER A 318 -14.14 -0.90 22.27
N LEU A 319 -13.73 -0.14 21.26
CA LEU A 319 -12.92 1.08 21.39
C LEU A 319 -13.79 2.24 21.86
N PHE A 320 -14.98 2.35 21.27
CA PHE A 320 -15.99 3.34 21.62
C PHE A 320 -16.36 3.28 23.11
N ARG A 321 -16.64 2.07 23.61
CA ARG A 321 -16.94 1.84 25.04
C ARG A 321 -15.80 2.20 25.99
N LYS A 322 -14.54 2.19 25.52
CA LYS A 322 -13.35 2.44 26.35
C LYS A 322 -12.89 3.90 26.34
N ILE A 323 -13.10 4.60 25.23
CA ILE A 323 -12.60 5.97 25.04
C ILE A 323 -13.68 7.01 25.37
N LEU A 324 -14.96 6.70 25.12
CA LEU A 324 -16.04 7.69 25.06
C LEU A 324 -17.23 7.31 25.93
N ARG A 325 -16.98 6.82 27.15
CA ARG A 325 -18.05 6.67 28.14
C ARG A 325 -18.07 7.94 28.99
N PRO A 326 -19.01 8.87 28.79
CA PRO A 326 -19.07 10.06 29.62
C PRO A 326 -19.23 9.65 31.09
N PRO A 327 -18.59 10.35 32.03
CA PRO A 327 -18.90 10.22 33.44
C PRO A 327 -20.42 10.30 33.67
N GLY A 328 -20.97 9.46 34.55
CA GLY A 328 -22.40 9.48 34.88
C GLY A 328 -23.36 8.70 33.96
N TRP A 329 -22.92 8.20 32.78
CA TRP A 329 -23.79 7.50 31.83
C TRP A 329 -24.17 6.06 32.24
N LYS A 330 -25.48 5.78 32.36
CA LYS A 330 -26.01 4.51 32.87
C LYS A 330 -26.61 3.58 31.80
N THR A 331 -26.90 4.07 30.59
CA THR A 331 -27.59 3.30 29.55
C THR A 331 -26.61 2.45 28.72
N SER A 332 -26.92 1.16 28.52
CA SER A 332 -26.06 0.27 27.72
C SER A 332 -26.19 0.57 26.23
N PHE A 333 -25.09 0.95 25.58
CA PHE A 333 -25.04 1.24 24.14
C PHE A 333 -25.55 0.10 23.24
N SER A 334 -25.51 -1.15 23.71
CA SER A 334 -26.04 -2.30 22.98
C SER A 334 -27.56 -2.24 22.75
N LYS A 335 -28.27 -1.38 23.49
CA LYS A 335 -29.73 -1.21 23.40
C LYS A 335 -30.15 -0.06 22.47
N LEU A 336 -29.19 0.71 21.94
CA LEU A 336 -29.45 1.86 21.07
C LEU A 336 -29.51 1.50 19.57
N GLY A 337 -29.15 0.26 19.20
CA GLY A 337 -29.22 -0.22 17.81
C GLY A 337 -28.48 0.71 16.83
N PHE A 338 -29.15 1.06 15.72
CA PHE A 338 -28.61 1.94 14.67
C PHE A 338 -28.44 3.41 15.11
N HIS A 339 -29.06 3.83 16.21
CA HIS A 339 -28.97 5.20 16.73
C HIS A 339 -27.75 5.44 17.64
N ALA A 340 -26.92 4.40 17.85
CA ALA A 340 -25.74 4.50 18.71
C ALA A 340 -24.71 5.54 18.23
N ALA A 341 -24.63 5.79 16.91
CA ALA A 341 -23.73 6.78 16.33
C ALA A 341 -24.19 8.22 16.55
N GLU A 342 -25.45 8.56 16.23
CA GLU A 342 -26.03 9.88 16.51
C GLU A 342 -25.97 10.21 18.01
N PHE A 343 -26.28 9.22 18.84
CA PHE A 343 -26.16 9.31 20.28
C PHE A 343 -24.70 9.55 20.76
N ALA A 344 -23.75 8.80 20.20
CA ALA A 344 -22.33 8.91 20.53
C ALA A 344 -21.77 10.31 20.32
N LEU A 345 -22.24 10.99 19.28
CA LEU A 345 -21.76 12.31 18.87
C LEU A 345 -22.25 13.39 19.82
N LEU A 346 -23.54 13.35 20.16
CA LEU A 346 -24.13 14.25 21.15
C LEU A 346 -23.49 14.04 22.52
N ALA A 347 -23.22 12.79 22.89
CA ALA A 347 -22.51 12.48 24.12
C ALA A 347 -21.07 12.99 24.15
N LEU A 348 -20.37 12.94 23.01
CA LEU A 348 -19.02 13.45 22.86
C LEU A 348 -18.98 14.98 22.95
N ARG A 349 -19.94 15.63 22.30
CA ARG A 349 -20.04 17.09 22.26
C ARG A 349 -20.33 17.66 23.64
N ALA A 350 -21.37 17.16 24.31
CA ALA A 350 -21.71 17.60 25.67
C ALA A 350 -20.59 17.31 26.68
N TRP A 351 -19.82 16.23 26.48
CA TRP A 351 -18.63 15.94 27.30
C TRP A 351 -17.47 16.91 27.03
N LEU A 352 -17.23 17.29 25.77
CA LEU A 352 -16.19 18.26 25.40
C LEU A 352 -16.53 19.69 25.84
N GLU A 353 -17.82 20.02 25.88
CA GLU A 353 -18.35 21.33 26.29
C GLU A 353 -18.59 21.43 27.81
N ASP A 354 -18.31 20.36 28.58
CA ASP A 354 -18.49 20.23 30.04
C ASP A 354 -19.94 20.52 30.52
N ASP A 355 -20.93 20.26 29.65
CA ASP A 355 -22.37 20.45 29.95
C ASP A 355 -23.06 19.10 30.25
N GLU A 356 -22.85 18.60 31.48
CA GLU A 356 -23.53 17.39 31.96
C GLU A 356 -25.07 17.54 32.00
N GLY A 357 -25.59 18.76 32.07
CA GLY A 357 -27.02 19.07 32.14
C GLY A 357 -27.72 19.00 30.78
N GLU A 358 -27.04 19.38 29.70
CA GLU A 358 -27.48 19.18 28.32
C GLU A 358 -27.46 17.68 27.96
N LEU A 359 -26.38 16.96 28.33
CA LEU A 359 -26.27 15.51 28.10
C LEU A 359 -27.49 14.73 28.62
N ALA A 360 -27.92 15.00 29.86
CA ALA A 360 -29.05 14.33 30.49
C ALA A 360 -30.41 14.71 29.88
N ARG A 361 -30.55 15.95 29.39
CA ARG A 361 -31.75 16.43 28.69
C ARG A 361 -31.85 15.80 27.29
N SER A 362 -30.75 15.83 26.54
CA SER A 362 -30.66 15.23 25.20
C SER A 362 -30.83 13.71 25.23
N GLU A 363 -30.32 12.99 26.24
CA GLU A 363 -30.62 11.56 26.43
C GLU A 363 -32.12 11.32 26.47
N LYS A 364 -32.83 12.06 27.33
CA LYS A 364 -34.26 11.86 27.56
C LYS A 364 -35.09 12.20 26.32
N GLU A 365 -34.71 13.27 25.62
CA GLU A 365 -35.38 13.74 24.41
C GLU A 365 -35.15 12.81 23.21
N LEU A 366 -33.93 12.31 23.02
CA LEU A 366 -33.59 11.32 21.98
C LEU A 366 -34.27 9.98 22.23
N LEU A 367 -34.27 9.49 23.48
CA LEU A 367 -34.97 8.25 23.84
C LEU A 367 -36.49 8.37 23.60
N GLN A 368 -37.07 9.55 23.85
CA GLN A 368 -38.47 9.83 23.48
C GLN A 368 -38.66 9.86 21.96
N ARG A 369 -37.78 10.55 21.21
CA ARG A 369 -37.81 10.65 19.75
C ARG A 369 -37.69 9.29 19.07
N TRP A 370 -36.89 8.37 19.62
CA TRP A 370 -36.72 7.00 19.13
C TRP A 370 -37.72 6.00 19.71
N GLY A 371 -38.67 6.45 20.55
CA GLY A 371 -39.72 5.60 21.11
C GLY A 371 -39.25 4.56 22.13
N ILE A 372 -38.06 4.75 22.74
CA ILE A 372 -37.47 3.82 23.69
C ILE A 372 -37.94 4.17 25.11
N ARG A 373 -38.83 3.34 25.69
CA ARG A 373 -39.32 3.52 27.07
C ARG A 373 -38.39 2.83 28.09
N MET A 374 -37.93 3.61 29.06
CA MET A 374 -37.17 3.14 30.23
C MET A 374 -38.11 2.93 31.42
N ASP A 375 -37.88 1.88 32.21
CA ASP A 375 -38.56 1.66 33.50
C ASP A 375 -38.01 2.59 34.60
N ASP A 376 -38.68 2.65 35.76
CA ASP A 376 -38.31 3.50 36.91
C ASP A 376 -36.89 3.21 37.44
N ASN A 377 -36.37 2.01 37.18
CA ASN A 377 -34.98 1.61 37.43
C ASN A 377 -34.01 1.86 36.25
N ARG A 378 -34.38 2.72 35.29
CA ARG A 378 -33.64 3.03 34.05
C ARG A 378 -33.25 1.79 33.22
N ARG A 379 -34.09 0.75 33.22
CA ARG A 379 -33.94 -0.45 32.36
C ARG A 379 -34.93 -0.35 31.20
N VAL A 380 -34.45 -0.47 29.95
CA VAL A 380 -35.32 -0.52 28.76
C VAL A 380 -36.37 -1.63 28.91
N LYS A 381 -37.66 -1.30 28.85
CA LYS A 381 -38.74 -2.30 28.80
C LYS A 381 -38.78 -2.91 27.40
N THR A 382 -38.39 -4.17 27.28
CA THR A 382 -38.64 -4.95 26.06
C THR A 382 -40.13 -5.29 25.99
N SER A 383 -40.94 -4.43 25.39
CA SER A 383 -42.26 -4.85 24.90
C SER A 383 -42.09 -5.45 23.51
N ASN A 384 -42.33 -6.76 23.39
CA ASN A 384 -42.58 -7.40 22.11
C ASN A 384 -43.63 -6.59 21.32
N ARG A 385 -43.32 -6.35 20.04
CA ARG A 385 -44.09 -5.60 19.01
C ARG A 385 -43.86 -4.08 18.97
N PHE A 386 -42.79 -3.67 18.28
CA PHE A 386 -42.95 -2.57 17.33
C PHE A 386 -43.69 -3.12 16.10
N ARG A 387 -45.02 -2.96 16.07
CA ARG A 387 -45.78 -3.03 14.83
C ARG A 387 -45.65 -1.66 14.16
N ALA A 388 -44.93 -1.58 13.05
CA ALA A 388 -45.09 -0.48 12.11
C ALA A 388 -46.56 -0.44 11.65
N PRO A 389 -47.19 0.75 11.49
CA PRO A 389 -48.51 0.83 10.90
C PRO A 389 -48.39 0.51 9.41
N GLY A 390 -48.84 -0.69 9.02
CA GLY A 390 -49.05 -1.08 7.62
C GLY A 390 -48.05 -2.12 7.07
N GLY A 391 -48.53 -3.34 6.89
CA GLY A 391 -48.14 -4.24 5.79
C GLY A 391 -46.77 -4.95 5.85
N HIS A 392 -46.80 -6.28 5.89
CA HIS A 392 -45.64 -7.14 5.70
C HIS A 392 -44.84 -6.81 4.42
N TYR A 393 -43.62 -6.30 4.56
CA TYR A 393 -42.62 -6.27 3.49
C TYR A 393 -41.39 -7.10 3.89
N ARG A 394 -41.26 -8.27 3.25
CA ARG A 394 -40.01 -9.04 3.18
C ARG A 394 -39.00 -8.25 2.35
N HIS A 395 -37.82 -7.99 2.94
CA HIS A 395 -36.56 -7.62 2.29
C HIS A 395 -36.66 -7.15 0.83
N LYS A 396 -37.04 -5.88 0.61
CA LYS A 396 -36.88 -5.16 -0.65
C LYS A 396 -36.79 -3.65 -0.37
N ALA A 397 -35.78 -3.04 -1.01
CA ALA A 397 -35.68 -1.63 -1.41
C ALA A 397 -35.89 -0.54 -0.35
N PHE A 398 -34.82 0.20 -0.04
CA PHE A 398 -34.94 1.55 0.52
C PHE A 398 -35.37 2.50 -0.61
N GLY A 399 -36.68 2.75 -0.66
CA GLY A 399 -37.22 3.97 -1.22
C GLY A 399 -37.04 5.11 -0.21
N ALA A 400 -36.71 6.28 -0.76
CA ALA A 400 -36.56 7.55 -0.05
C ALA A 400 -37.74 7.89 0.86
N LEU A 401 -37.46 8.65 1.93
CA LEU A 401 -38.28 9.72 2.55
C LEU A 401 -37.79 10.00 3.98
N PRO A 402 -38.02 11.21 4.53
CA PRO A 402 -37.93 12.55 3.96
C PRO A 402 -36.77 13.37 4.54
#